data_AF-A0A7X7RNE6-F1
#
_entry.id   AF-A0A7X7RNE6-F1
#
_cell.length_a   1.000
_cell.length_b   1.000
_cell.length_c   1.000
_cell.angle_alpha   90.00
_cell.angle_beta   90.00
_cell.angle_gamma   90.00
#
_symmetry.space_group_name_H-M   'P 1'
#
loop_
_entity.id
_entity.type
_entity.pdbx_description
1 polymer ?
#
loop_
_entity_poly.entity_id
_entity_poly.type
_entity_poly.pdbx_seq_one_letter_code
_entity_poly.pdbx_strand_id
1 'polypeptide(L)' 'MIQLRLKKGESVERALKRLKKIMDKEGLLKQLRNNRYYEKPCEKARRKSARARIRNNSRKAMREM' A
#
# COMPACT_ATOMS: atom_id res chain seq x y z
N MET A 1 11.39 3.32 -8.94
CA MET A 1 12.37 4.10 -8.15
C MET A 1 11.64 5.31 -7.58
N ILE A 2 11.55 5.41 -6.25
CA ILE A 2 10.83 6.52 -5.60
C ILE A 2 11.75 7.74 -5.63
N GLN A 3 11.36 8.76 -6.39
CA GLN A 3 12.10 10.02 -6.51
C GLN A 3 11.19 11.20 -6.18
N LEU A 4 11.66 12.11 -5.33
CA LEU A 4 10.98 13.36 -4.99
C LEU A 4 11.89 14.52 -5.39
N ARG A 5 11.43 15.36 -6.31
CA ARG A 5 12.13 16.61 -6.67
C ARG A 5 11.68 17.73 -5.74
N LEU A 6 12.65 18.36 -5.07
CA LEU A 6 12.41 19.51 -4.19
C LEU A 6 12.32 20.79 -5.02
N LYS A 7 11.34 21.65 -4.74
CA LYS A 7 11.30 23.02 -5.30
C LYS A 7 12.08 23.97 -4.39
N LYS A 8 12.71 25.00 -4.98
CA LYS A 8 13.38 26.07 -4.23
C LYS A 8 12.35 26.79 -3.34
N GLY A 9 12.60 26.81 -2.02
CA GLY A 9 11.69 27.37 -1.03
C GLY A 9 10.81 26.37 -0.27
N GLU A 10 10.89 25.06 -0.55
CA GLU A 10 10.20 24.05 0.26
C GLU A 10 10.98 23.72 1.53
N SER A 11 10.28 23.67 2.68
CA SER A 11 10.86 23.16 3.91
C SER A 11 11.11 21.65 3.81
N VAL A 12 12.24 21.21 4.38
CA VAL A 12 12.66 19.80 4.37
C VAL A 12 11.58 18.89 4.95
N GLU A 13 10.87 19.34 5.98
CA GLU A 13 9.77 18.59 6.60
C GLU A 13 8.59 18.32 5.65
N ARG A 14 8.22 19.29 4.80
CA ARG A 14 7.14 19.10 3.81
C ARG A 14 7.55 18.10 2.74
N ALA A 15 8.83 18.06 2.38
CA ALA A 15 9.35 17.05 1.49
C ALA A 15 9.28 15.65 2.08
N LEU A 16 9.70 15.48 3.33
CA LEU A 16 9.64 14.19 4.03
C LEU A 16 8.21 13.65 4.14
N LYS A 17 7.22 14.53 4.43
CA LYS A 17 5.81 14.13 4.46
C LYS A 17 5.31 13.64 3.09
N ARG A 18 5.68 14.30 2.00
CA ARG A 18 5.33 13.87 0.64
C ARG A 18 6.01 12.56 0.27
N LEU A 19 7.30 12.41 0.60
CA LEU A 19 8.03 11.17 0.36
C LEU A 19 7.35 9.99 1.08
N LYS A 20 7.00 10.16 2.36
CA LYS A 20 6.26 9.16 3.13
C LYS A 20 4.93 8.79 2.46
N LYS A 21 4.16 9.78 2.02
CA LYS A 21 2.88 9.54 1.31
C LYS A 21 3.07 8.78 0.00
N ILE A 22 4.15 9.05 -0.74
CA ILE A 22 4.49 8.32 -1.97
C ILE A 22 4.88 6.87 -1.63
N MET A 23 5.70 6.65 -0.60
CA MET A 23 6.08 5.31 -0.13
C MET A 23 4.88 4.48 0.32
N ASP A 24 3.93 5.11 1.00
CA ASP A 24 2.68 4.47 1.45
C ASP A 24 1.77 4.15 0.27
N LYS A 25 1.66 5.06 -0.72
CA LYS A 25 0.87 4.86 -1.95
C LYS A 25 1.41 3.71 -2.79
N GLU A 26 2.73 3.64 -2.96
CA GLU A 26 3.40 2.54 -3.65
C GLU A 26 3.26 1.21 -2.89
N GLY A 27 2.95 1.27 -1.59
CA GLY A 27 2.77 0.08 -0.77
C GLY A 27 4.08 -0.69 -0.54
N LEU A 28 5.23 -0.01 -0.64
CA LEU A 28 6.57 -0.61 -0.53
C LEU A 28 6.72 -1.40 0.77
N LEU A 29 6.29 -0.82 1.89
CA LEU A 29 6.32 -1.47 3.21
C LEU A 29 5.49 -2.77 3.25
N LYS A 30 4.36 -2.79 2.53
CA LYS A 30 3.51 -3.98 2.43
C LYS A 30 4.17 -5.05 1.57
N GLN A 31 4.85 -4.69 0.49
CA GLN A 31 5.60 -5.63 -0.33
C GLN A 31 6.78 -6.23 0.45
N LEU A 32 7.56 -5.40 1.16
CA LEU A 32 8.67 -5.85 2.01
C LEU A 32 8.19 -6.85 3.07
N ARG A 33 7.06 -6.58 3.74
CA ARG A 33 6.47 -7.51 4.71
C ARG A 33 6.05 -8.83 4.07
N ASN A 34 5.48 -8.79 2.87
CA ASN A 34 5.03 -10.00 2.17
C ASN A 34 6.19 -10.83 1.61
N ASN A 35 7.32 -10.20 1.32
CA ASN A 35 8.48 -10.85 0.72
C ASN A 35 9.55 -11.25 1.76
N ARG A 36 9.31 -10.97 3.05
CA ARG A 36 10.26 -11.32 4.14
C ARG A 36 10.49 -12.82 4.25
N TYR A 37 9.50 -13.63 3.90
CA TYR A 37 9.56 -15.08 3.92
C TYR A 37 8.94 -15.65 2.65
N TYR A 38 9.35 -16.86 2.29
CA TYR A 38 8.72 -17.58 1.21
C TYR A 38 7.29 -17.97 1.59
N GLU A 39 6.32 -17.51 0.80
CA GLU A 39 4.93 -17.92 0.90
C GLU A 39 4.64 -18.90 -0.24
N LYS A 40 4.13 -20.10 0.09
CA LYS A 40 3.73 -21.08 -0.92
C LYS A 40 2.69 -20.46 -1.88
N PRO A 41 2.70 -20.83 -3.18
CA PRO A 41 1.78 -20.24 -4.16
C PRO A 41 0.30 -20.42 -3.81
N CYS A 42 -0.07 -21.55 -3.19
CA CYS A 42 -1.42 -21.81 -2.69
C CYS A 42 -1.85 -20.81 -1.60
N GLU A 43 -0.96 -20.52 -0.66
CA GLU A 43 -1.19 -19.57 0.43
C GLU A 43 -1.34 -18.14 -0.09
N LYS A 44 -0.51 -17.76 -1.07
CA LYS A 44 -0.62 -16.47 -1.77
C LYS A 44 -1.97 -16.30 -2.46
N ALA A 45 -2.46 -17.34 -3.12
CA ALA A 45 -3.78 -17.34 -3.77
C ALA A 45 -4.92 -17.24 -2.74
N ARG A 46 -4.85 -18.00 -1.65
CA ARG A 46 -5.81 -17.98 -0.54
C ARG A 46 -5.89 -16.60 0.11
N ARG A 47 -4.74 -15.98 0.37
CA ARG A 47 -4.65 -14.62 0.94
C ARG A 47 -5.24 -13.57 0.00
N LYS A 48 -5.01 -13.69 -1.32
CA LYS A 48 -5.57 -12.79 -2.34
C LYS A 48 -7.10 -12.88 -2.39
N SER A 49 -7.66 -14.09 -2.37
CA SER A 49 -9.11 -14.30 -2.40
C SER A 49 -9.79 -13.82 -1.12
N ALA A 50 -9.20 -14.06 0.05
CA ALA A 50 -9.69 -13.53 1.33
C ALA A 50 -9.75 -11.98 1.33
N ARG A 51 -8.68 -11.32 0.87
CA ARG A 51 -8.64 -9.85 0.75
C ARG A 51 -9.66 -9.31 -0.26
N ALA A 52 -9.93 -10.04 -1.34
CA ALA A 52 -10.95 -9.66 -2.31
C ALA A 52 -12.37 -9.75 -1.72
N ARG A 53 -12.67 -10.84 -0.99
CA ARG A 53 -13.95 -11.04 -0.29
C ARG A 53 -14.23 -9.92 0.71
N ILE A 54 -13.27 -9.59 1.56
CA ILE A 54 -13.41 -8.50 2.55
C ILE A 54 -13.72 -7.17 1.85
N ARG A 55 -12.96 -6.82 0.79
CA ARG A 55 -13.19 -5.58 0.03
C ARG A 55 -14.54 -5.53 -0.68
N ASN A 56 -15.02 -6.68 -1.16
CA ASN A 56 -16.33 -6.75 -1.80
C ASN A 56 -17.44 -6.57 -0.77
N ASN A 57 -17.31 -7.23 0.39
CA ASN A 57 -18.28 -7.11 1.47
C ASN A 57 -18.37 -5.68 2.01
N SER A 58 -17.22 -5.02 2.21
CA SER A 58 -17.20 -3.61 2.65
C SER A 58 -17.85 -2.67 1.63
N ARG A 59 -17.73 -2.94 0.33
CA ARG A 59 -18.37 -2.15 -0.73
C ARG A 59 -19.88 -2.39 -0.81
N LYS A 60 -20.32 -3.63 -0.59
CA LYS A 60 -21.75 -3.97 -0.53
C LYS A 60 -22.42 -3.30 0.67
N ALA A 61 -21.83 -3.42 1.86
CA ALA A 61 -22.32 -2.76 3.06
C ALA A 61 -22.44 -1.23 2.91
N MET A 62 -21.48 -0.60 2.21
CA MET A 62 -21.54 0.84 1.92
C MET A 62 -22.61 1.22 0.88
N ARG A 63 -23.01 0.29 0.02
CA ARG A 63 -24.04 0.51 -1.01
C ARG A 63 -25.46 0.25 -0.47
N GLU A 64 -25.57 -0.56 0.56
CA GLU A 64 -26.82 -0.91 1.25
C GLU A 64 -27.14 0.04 2.41
N MET A 65 -26.22 0.95 2.75
CA MET A 65 -26.40 2.09 3.66
C MET A 65 -26.81 3.34 2.88
#